data_AF-A0A961ALG7-F1
#
_entry.id   AF-A0A961ALG7-F1
#
_cell.length_a   1.000
_cell.length_b   1.000
_cell.length_c   1.000
_cell.angle_alpha   90.00
_cell.angle_beta   90.00
_cell.angle_gamma   90.00
#
_symmetry.space_group_name_H-M   'P 1'
#
loop_
_entity.id
_entity.type
_entity.pdbx_description
1 polymer ?
#
loop_
_entity_poly.entity_id
_entity_poly.type
_entity_poly.pdbx_seq_one_letter_code
_entity_poly.pdbx_strand_id
1 'polypeptide(L)'
;MPFTDAIRFRHTAFSQRGANAAAAWLALAWLCSSTPSLAHPLQAEPVDHAHVYAFDQFYLPQDDDAFVRQGGLLLLAELNCAACHQAPAAWQAWLTPTLAPDLADVGSRYSIDALWRFLRSPSFRKPGTRMPGLFNGAEDEPEILEALVTYLASLRTAATPPPALAGDADRGREIYHRIGCIACHEPGADYKPADLKDDEYLEKPGLGSVPIALADDMTTSTLADFLQHPTVARPSGRMPAMLNDRQEAADVAAYLHLGWKPPQYGERALLQVPPQTVRSGRQAFLQQRCDRCHTRQTALPDEPTPPALPPLTDLPTETLRGCLSSDR
;
A
#
# COMPACT_ATOMS: atom_id res chain seq x y z
N MET A 1 -54.83 5.51 30.63
CA MET A 1 -54.57 6.27 31.86
C MET A 1 -53.05 6.38 32.05
N PRO A 2 -52.50 7.59 32.23
CA PRO A 2 -51.06 7.87 32.34
C PRO A 2 -50.61 8.00 33.81
N PHE A 3 -49.40 8.55 34.02
CA PHE A 3 -48.72 9.01 35.27
C PHE A 3 -47.81 7.95 35.93
N THR A 4 -46.47 8.04 35.97
CA THR A 4 -45.42 9.05 36.34
C THR A 4 -44.70 8.63 37.63
N ASP A 5 -43.51 9.20 37.82
CA ASP A 5 -42.66 9.28 39.03
C ASP A 5 -41.60 8.19 39.20
N ALA A 6 -40.31 8.48 38.94
CA ALA A 6 -39.37 9.32 39.71
C ALA A 6 -38.92 8.65 41.02
N ILE A 7 -37.68 8.13 41.03
CA ILE A 7 -36.96 7.82 42.27
C ILE A 7 -35.57 8.46 42.25
N ARG A 8 -35.42 9.38 43.19
CA ARG A 8 -34.21 10.05 43.64
C ARG A 8 -33.25 9.03 44.26
N PHE A 9 -31.97 9.07 43.91
CA PHE A 9 -30.92 8.50 44.76
C PHE A 9 -30.29 9.60 45.62
N ARG A 10 -30.40 9.37 46.95
CA ARG A 10 -29.85 10.19 48.01
C ARG A 10 -28.33 10.04 48.08
N HIS A 11 -27.68 11.16 48.32
CA HIS A 11 -26.31 11.26 48.80
C HIS A 11 -26.10 10.46 50.09
N THR A 12 -25.05 9.64 50.14
CA THR A 12 -24.30 9.36 51.37
C THR A 12 -22.88 9.82 51.16
N ALA A 13 -22.52 10.86 51.91
CA ALA A 13 -21.17 11.36 52.04
C ALA A 13 -20.31 10.36 52.80
N PHE A 14 -19.14 10.02 52.27
CA PHE A 14 -18.02 9.58 53.08
C PHE A 14 -16.88 10.57 52.88
N SER A 15 -16.62 11.33 53.94
CA SER A 15 -15.49 12.24 54.08
C SER A 15 -14.27 11.40 54.46
N GLN A 16 -13.15 11.58 53.76
CA GLN A 16 -11.87 11.68 54.44
C GLN A 16 -10.90 12.56 53.67
N ARG A 17 -10.36 13.52 54.42
CA ARG A 17 -9.48 14.60 54.01
C ARG A 17 -8.06 14.08 53.83
N GLY A 18 -7.33 14.71 52.91
CA GLY A 18 -5.90 14.95 53.08
C GLY A 18 -5.03 14.33 51.99
N ALA A 19 -4.79 15.09 50.93
CA ALA A 19 -3.46 15.52 50.49
C ALA A 19 -3.47 15.85 48.99
N ASN A 20 -2.99 17.05 48.66
CA ASN A 20 -2.44 17.47 47.38
C ASN A 20 -3.45 17.79 46.25
N ALA A 21 -4.27 18.81 46.50
CA ALA A 21 -4.86 19.66 45.48
C ALA A 21 -3.77 20.51 44.79
N ALA A 22 -2.99 19.92 43.89
CA ALA A 22 -2.13 20.66 42.95
C ALA A 22 -1.78 19.89 41.65
N ALA A 23 -2.21 18.64 41.49
CA ALA A 23 -1.79 17.80 40.35
C ALA A 23 -2.94 17.34 39.42
N ALA A 24 -4.16 17.86 39.58
CA ALA A 24 -5.35 17.35 38.87
C ALA A 24 -5.90 18.26 37.75
N TRP A 25 -5.26 19.40 37.47
CA TRP A 25 -5.74 20.36 36.44
C TRP A 25 -4.85 20.44 35.18
N LEU A 26 -3.89 19.54 35.02
CA LEU A 26 -3.07 19.45 33.78
C LEU A 26 -3.24 18.11 33.02
N ALA A 27 -4.04 17.17 33.53
CA ALA A 27 -4.23 15.86 32.92
C ALA A 27 -5.51 15.73 32.06
N LEU A 28 -6.34 16.78 31.98
CA LEU A 28 -7.59 16.79 31.19
C LEU A 28 -7.54 17.74 29.98
N ALA A 29 -6.43 18.45 29.77
CA ALA A 29 -6.24 19.32 28.61
C ALA A 29 -5.42 18.67 27.47
N TRP A 30 -5.02 17.39 27.61
CA TRP A 30 -4.15 16.67 26.67
C TRP A 30 -4.84 15.49 25.96
N LEU A 31 -6.18 15.43 26.01
CA LEU A 31 -6.98 14.39 25.36
C LEU A 31 -7.96 14.92 24.31
N CYS A 32 -7.85 16.20 23.90
CA CYS A 32 -8.70 16.80 22.86
C CYS A 32 -7.95 17.71 21.87
N SER A 33 -6.64 17.55 21.75
CA SER A 33 -5.82 18.24 20.75
C SER A 33 -5.16 17.27 19.77
N SER A 34 -5.83 16.18 19.42
CA SER A 34 -5.76 15.69 18.05
C SER A 34 -6.57 16.66 17.20
N THR A 35 -5.93 17.73 16.74
CA THR A 35 -6.44 18.42 15.55
C THR A 35 -6.61 17.33 14.50
N PRO A 36 -7.84 17.03 14.03
CA PRO A 36 -7.97 16.18 12.87
C PRO A 36 -7.12 16.86 11.80
N SER A 37 -6.16 16.12 11.25
CA SER A 37 -5.49 16.57 10.03
C SER A 37 -6.62 16.93 9.09
N LEU A 38 -6.73 18.21 8.72
CA LEU A 38 -7.84 18.72 7.93
C LEU A 38 -7.80 17.97 6.60
N ALA A 39 -8.61 16.92 6.53
CA ALA A 39 -8.88 16.19 5.31
C ALA A 39 -9.33 17.22 4.27
N HIS A 40 -8.61 17.22 3.16
CA HIS A 40 -8.84 17.86 1.86
C HIS A 40 -9.92 18.96 1.73
N PRO A 41 -9.69 20.05 0.95
CA PRO A 41 -10.68 21.12 0.76
C PRO A 41 -11.95 20.71 -0.03
N LEU A 42 -12.16 19.42 -0.26
CA LEU A 42 -13.44 18.83 -0.66
C LEU A 42 -13.58 17.54 0.17
N GLN A 43 -14.70 17.36 0.84
CA GLN A 43 -15.01 16.27 1.79
C GLN A 43 -15.08 14.87 1.14
N ALA A 44 -14.12 14.50 0.29
CA ALA A 44 -14.04 13.15 -0.25
C ALA A 44 -13.70 12.21 0.90
N GLU A 45 -14.56 11.22 1.13
CA GLU A 45 -14.27 10.13 2.07
C GLU A 45 -12.95 9.46 1.66
N PRO A 46 -12.13 9.02 2.62
CA PRO A 46 -10.94 8.23 2.32
C PRO A 46 -11.33 7.05 1.41
N VAL A 47 -10.56 6.86 0.34
CA VAL A 47 -10.77 5.74 -0.59
C VAL A 47 -10.49 4.43 0.17
N ASP A 48 -11.53 3.70 0.54
CA ASP A 48 -11.45 2.41 1.27
C ASP A 48 -11.42 1.19 0.32
N HIS A 49 -11.11 1.44 -0.96
CA HIS A 49 -11.00 0.41 -1.99
C HIS A 49 -9.70 0.52 -2.79
N ALA A 50 -9.44 -0.51 -3.60
CA ALA A 50 -8.33 -0.47 -4.54
C ALA A 50 -8.61 0.61 -5.61
N HIS A 51 -7.77 1.66 -5.62
CA HIS A 51 -7.93 2.76 -6.56
C HIS A 51 -7.59 2.33 -8.00
N VAL A 52 -8.58 2.44 -8.88
CA VAL A 52 -8.48 2.20 -10.32
C VAL A 52 -8.84 3.50 -11.01
N TYR A 53 -7.82 4.34 -11.25
CA TYR A 53 -7.98 5.71 -11.77
C TYR A 53 -9.02 5.87 -12.89
N ALA A 54 -8.96 5.02 -13.92
CA ALA A 54 -9.89 5.12 -15.05
C ALA A 54 -11.33 4.67 -14.70
N PHE A 55 -11.51 3.84 -13.67
CA PHE A 55 -12.83 3.52 -13.16
C PHE A 55 -13.35 4.66 -12.28
N ASP A 56 -12.58 5.04 -11.26
CA ASP A 56 -12.97 6.03 -10.25
C ASP A 56 -13.23 7.43 -10.83
N GLN A 57 -12.56 7.78 -11.93
CA GLN A 57 -12.75 9.08 -12.58
C GLN A 57 -13.93 9.11 -13.56
N PHE A 58 -14.21 8.01 -14.26
CA PHE A 58 -15.09 8.03 -15.43
C PHE A 58 -16.40 7.27 -15.26
N TYR A 59 -16.58 6.52 -14.17
CA TYR A 59 -17.79 5.72 -13.95
C TYR A 59 -18.49 6.12 -12.65
N LEU A 60 -19.78 6.41 -12.76
CA LEU A 60 -20.65 6.74 -11.65
C LEU A 60 -21.76 5.69 -11.48
N PRO A 61 -22.24 5.43 -10.25
CA PRO A 61 -23.33 4.49 -10.03
C PRO A 61 -24.65 4.86 -10.73
N GLN A 62 -24.78 6.11 -11.18
CA GLN A 62 -25.98 6.63 -11.86
C GLN A 62 -25.90 6.55 -13.38
N ASP A 63 -24.77 6.12 -13.94
CA ASP A 63 -24.62 5.95 -15.38
C ASP A 63 -25.50 4.79 -15.90
N ASP A 64 -25.71 4.74 -17.21
CA ASP A 64 -26.50 3.67 -17.81
C ASP A 64 -25.86 2.29 -17.63
N ASP A 65 -26.69 1.24 -17.54
CA ASP A 65 -26.22 -0.12 -17.28
C ASP A 65 -25.18 -0.61 -18.31
N ALA A 66 -25.26 -0.14 -19.56
CA ALA A 66 -24.31 -0.57 -20.59
C ALA A 66 -22.93 0.03 -20.36
N PHE A 67 -22.88 1.28 -19.92
CA PHE A 67 -21.66 1.98 -19.54
C PHE A 67 -21.09 1.41 -18.23
N VAL A 68 -21.90 1.21 -17.19
CA VAL A 68 -21.45 0.60 -15.92
C VAL A 68 -20.85 -0.80 -16.16
N ARG A 69 -21.41 -1.60 -17.06
CA ARG A 69 -20.83 -2.90 -17.46
C ARG A 69 -19.43 -2.79 -18.05
N GLN A 70 -19.13 -1.73 -18.81
CA GLN A 70 -17.77 -1.48 -19.32
C GLN A 70 -16.81 -1.16 -18.17
N GLY A 71 -17.26 -0.38 -17.18
CA GLY A 71 -16.52 -0.13 -15.95
C GLY A 71 -16.24 -1.41 -15.17
N GLY A 72 -17.21 -2.32 -15.08
CA GLY A 72 -17.02 -3.64 -14.47
C GLY A 72 -15.94 -4.48 -15.17
N LEU A 73 -15.91 -4.50 -16.50
CA LEU A 73 -14.85 -5.18 -17.26
C LEU A 73 -13.47 -4.53 -17.03
N LEU A 74 -13.43 -3.20 -16.94
CA LEU A 74 -12.20 -2.47 -16.60
C LEU A 74 -11.70 -2.86 -15.21
N LEU A 75 -12.57 -2.94 -14.20
CA LEU A 75 -12.20 -3.39 -12.86
C LEU A 75 -11.67 -4.82 -12.87
N LEU A 76 -12.32 -5.74 -13.59
CA LEU A 76 -11.85 -7.13 -13.70
C LEU A 76 -10.44 -7.22 -14.31
N ALA A 77 -10.13 -6.37 -15.28
CA ALA A 77 -8.81 -6.29 -15.90
C ALA A 77 -7.78 -5.65 -14.94
N GLU A 78 -8.10 -4.50 -14.36
CA GLU A 78 -7.18 -3.73 -13.54
C GLU A 78 -6.87 -4.41 -12.21
N LEU A 79 -7.87 -5.02 -11.56
CA LEU A 79 -7.70 -5.81 -10.34
C LEU A 79 -7.19 -7.24 -10.62
N ASN A 80 -6.88 -7.55 -11.88
CA ASN A 80 -6.21 -8.76 -12.32
C ASN A 80 -6.96 -10.05 -11.95
N CYS A 81 -8.30 -10.04 -11.97
CA CYS A 81 -9.12 -11.17 -11.52
C CYS A 81 -8.82 -12.45 -12.33
N ALA A 82 -8.52 -12.27 -13.62
CA ALA A 82 -8.18 -13.36 -14.55
C ALA A 82 -6.82 -14.02 -14.29
N ALA A 83 -5.98 -13.47 -13.40
CA ALA A 83 -4.75 -14.14 -12.96
C ALA A 83 -5.03 -15.40 -12.13
N CYS A 84 -6.17 -15.41 -11.44
CA CYS A 84 -6.62 -16.47 -10.55
C CYS A 84 -7.82 -17.25 -11.11
N HIS A 85 -8.79 -16.54 -11.70
CA HIS A 85 -10.03 -17.12 -12.20
C HIS A 85 -10.03 -17.23 -13.72
N GLN A 86 -10.57 -18.32 -14.25
CA GLN A 86 -10.70 -18.44 -15.70
C GLN A 86 -11.71 -17.43 -16.23
N ALA A 87 -11.27 -16.56 -17.14
CA ALA A 87 -12.14 -15.65 -17.87
C ALA A 87 -12.94 -16.41 -18.95
N PRO A 88 -14.21 -16.05 -19.20
CA PRO A 88 -14.97 -16.58 -20.32
C PRO A 88 -14.28 -16.25 -21.65
N ALA A 89 -14.42 -17.14 -22.64
CA ALA A 89 -13.81 -16.96 -23.96
C ALA A 89 -14.17 -15.60 -24.59
N ALA A 90 -15.41 -15.14 -24.39
CA ALA A 90 -15.87 -13.85 -24.89
C ALA A 90 -15.09 -12.65 -24.33
N TRP A 91 -14.49 -12.75 -23.13
CA TRP A 91 -13.81 -11.65 -22.46
C TRP A 91 -12.29 -11.78 -22.41
N GLN A 92 -11.76 -12.88 -22.93
CA GLN A 92 -10.34 -13.22 -22.80
C GLN A 92 -9.42 -12.18 -23.43
N ALA A 93 -9.87 -11.50 -24.49
CA ALA A 93 -9.14 -10.40 -25.12
C ALA A 93 -9.01 -9.16 -24.22
N TRP A 94 -9.99 -8.89 -23.35
CA TRP A 94 -9.99 -7.74 -22.45
C TRP A 94 -9.40 -8.07 -21.07
N LEU A 95 -9.44 -9.33 -20.66
CA LEU A 95 -9.02 -9.78 -19.33
C LEU A 95 -7.68 -10.54 -19.39
N THR A 96 -6.74 -10.06 -20.20
CA THR A 96 -5.38 -10.63 -20.23
C THR A 96 -4.68 -10.31 -18.90
N PRO A 97 -4.21 -11.30 -18.14
CA PRO A 97 -3.55 -11.05 -16.86
C PRO A 97 -2.30 -10.19 -17.02
N THR A 98 -2.13 -9.25 -16.09
CA THR A 98 -0.93 -8.42 -15.98
C THR A 98 0.04 -9.00 -14.95
N LEU A 99 1.34 -8.71 -15.12
CA LEU A 99 2.37 -9.15 -14.18
C LEU A 99 2.44 -8.20 -12.99
N ALA A 100 2.44 -8.76 -11.78
CA ALA A 100 2.71 -7.99 -10.57
C ALA A 100 4.23 -7.72 -10.43
N PRO A 101 4.67 -6.95 -9.40
CA PRO A 101 6.09 -6.67 -9.20
C PRO A 101 6.93 -7.95 -9.17
N ASP A 102 8.07 -7.93 -9.85
CA ASP A 102 9.01 -9.05 -9.82
C ASP A 102 9.61 -9.17 -8.42
N LEU A 103 9.55 -10.36 -7.83
CA LEU A 103 10.03 -10.62 -6.47
C LEU A 103 11.42 -11.29 -6.43
N ALA A 104 12.03 -11.57 -7.58
CA ALA A 104 13.26 -12.37 -7.68
C ALA A 104 14.44 -11.85 -6.81
N ASP A 105 14.50 -10.55 -6.57
CA ASP A 105 15.53 -9.86 -5.79
C ASP A 105 14.94 -8.94 -4.70
N VAL A 106 13.68 -9.15 -4.30
CA VAL A 106 12.96 -8.22 -3.42
C VAL A 106 13.65 -8.00 -2.06
N GLY A 107 14.34 -9.02 -1.53
CA GLY A 107 15.11 -8.93 -0.28
C GLY A 107 16.39 -8.10 -0.40
N SER A 108 16.81 -7.74 -1.62
CA SER A 108 17.85 -6.73 -1.84
C SER A 108 17.29 -5.30 -1.85
N ARG A 109 15.98 -5.13 -2.08
CA ARG A 109 15.33 -3.81 -2.18
C ARG A 109 14.69 -3.34 -0.88
N TYR A 110 14.13 -4.28 -0.12
CA TYR A 110 13.38 -3.99 1.10
C TYR A 110 13.92 -4.79 2.28
N SER A 111 13.87 -4.20 3.48
CA SER A 111 14.15 -4.92 4.72
C SER A 111 13.05 -5.94 5.01
N ILE A 112 13.37 -6.97 5.81
CA ILE A 112 12.37 -7.95 6.26
C ILE A 112 11.21 -7.29 7.00
N ASP A 113 11.48 -6.25 7.79
CA ASP A 113 10.43 -5.54 8.54
C ASP A 113 9.54 -4.69 7.61
N ALA A 114 10.10 -4.07 6.57
CA ALA A 114 9.31 -3.36 5.56
C ALA A 114 8.39 -4.33 4.79
N LEU A 115 8.92 -5.49 4.39
CA LEU A 115 8.14 -6.56 3.75
C LEU A 115 7.01 -7.05 4.66
N TRP A 116 7.32 -7.28 5.93
CA TRP A 116 6.34 -7.71 6.94
C TRP A 116 5.20 -6.70 7.11
N ARG A 117 5.54 -5.41 7.25
CA ARG A 117 4.54 -4.33 7.34
C ARG A 117 3.66 -4.25 6.12
N PHE A 118 4.25 -4.36 4.93
CA PHE A 118 3.51 -4.30 3.67
C PHE A 118 2.55 -5.48 3.53
N LEU A 119 3.01 -6.71 3.77
CA LEU A 119 2.17 -7.90 3.68
C LEU A 119 1.05 -7.92 4.73
N ARG A 120 1.28 -7.38 5.93
CA ARG A 120 0.25 -7.29 6.97
C ARG A 120 -0.95 -6.44 6.54
N SER A 121 -0.72 -5.33 5.83
CA SER A 121 -1.78 -4.48 5.32
C SER A 121 -1.31 -3.66 4.10
N PRO A 122 -1.44 -4.22 2.87
CA PRO A 122 -0.97 -3.56 1.67
C PRO A 122 -1.66 -2.21 1.41
N SER A 123 -2.97 -2.13 1.60
CA SER A 123 -3.76 -0.91 1.39
C SER A 123 -3.42 0.20 2.38
N PHE A 124 -3.13 -0.15 3.64
CA PHE A 124 -2.67 0.82 4.62
C PHE A 124 -1.26 1.34 4.30
N ARG A 125 -0.35 0.44 3.88
CA ARG A 125 1.04 0.81 3.58
C ARG A 125 1.19 1.53 2.26
N LYS A 126 0.37 1.19 1.27
CA LYS A 126 0.28 1.90 0.00
C LYS A 126 -1.21 2.05 -0.36
N PRO A 127 -1.83 3.19 -0.01
CA PRO A 127 -3.18 3.50 -0.45
C PRO A 127 -3.36 3.32 -1.95
N GLY A 128 -4.50 2.77 -2.35
CA GLY A 128 -4.81 2.45 -3.74
C GLY A 128 -3.90 1.38 -4.37
N THR A 129 -3.25 0.52 -3.58
CA THR A 129 -2.54 -0.63 -4.15
C THR A 129 -3.52 -1.64 -4.73
N ARG A 130 -3.12 -2.28 -5.85
CA ARG A 130 -3.86 -3.39 -6.46
C ARG A 130 -3.54 -4.74 -5.83
N MET A 131 -2.53 -4.79 -4.96
CA MET A 131 -2.24 -6.02 -4.20
C MET A 131 -3.32 -6.20 -3.11
N PRO A 132 -4.10 -7.28 -3.15
CA PRO A 132 -5.13 -7.51 -2.15
C PRO A 132 -4.53 -7.85 -0.78
N GLY A 133 -5.28 -7.60 0.28
CA GLY A 133 -4.99 -8.19 1.59
C GLY A 133 -5.22 -9.69 1.54
N LEU A 134 -4.14 -10.47 1.40
CA LEU A 134 -4.20 -11.94 1.36
C LEU A 134 -4.40 -12.56 2.74
N PHE A 135 -4.10 -11.82 3.80
CA PHE A 135 -4.28 -12.23 5.19
C PHE A 135 -5.46 -11.45 5.74
N ASN A 136 -6.63 -12.09 5.81
CA ASN A 136 -7.83 -11.50 6.40
C ASN A 136 -7.66 -11.43 7.93
N GLY A 137 -6.93 -10.42 8.40
CA GLY A 137 -6.50 -10.33 9.79
C GLY A 137 -5.23 -11.14 10.04
N ALA A 138 -4.09 -10.66 9.53
CA ALA A 138 -2.74 -11.20 9.82
C ALA A 138 -2.37 -11.37 11.32
N GLU A 139 -3.28 -11.01 12.23
CA GLU A 139 -3.25 -11.37 13.64
C GLU A 139 -3.51 -12.87 13.87
N ASP A 140 -4.23 -13.52 12.97
CA ASP A 140 -4.68 -14.91 13.12
C ASP A 140 -3.69 -15.94 12.56
N GLU A 141 -2.69 -15.54 11.77
CA GLU A 141 -1.68 -16.44 11.17
C GLU A 141 -0.23 -15.86 11.19
N PRO A 142 0.31 -15.48 12.35
CA PRO A 142 1.61 -14.81 12.45
C PRO A 142 2.78 -15.68 11.94
N GLU A 143 2.71 -17.01 12.09
CA GLU A 143 3.73 -17.94 11.58
C GLU A 143 3.77 -17.99 10.06
N ILE A 144 2.61 -17.92 9.39
CA ILE A 144 2.54 -17.94 7.91
C ILE A 144 3.13 -16.64 7.36
N LEU A 145 2.79 -15.50 7.96
CA LEU A 145 3.36 -14.21 7.59
C LEU A 145 4.88 -14.18 7.83
N GLU A 146 5.35 -14.66 8.99
CA GLU A 146 6.79 -14.74 9.30
C GLU A 146 7.53 -15.66 8.32
N ALA A 147 6.92 -16.77 7.92
CA ALA A 147 7.49 -17.69 6.94
C ALA A 147 7.62 -17.01 5.57
N LEU A 148 6.57 -16.34 5.11
CA LEU A 148 6.58 -15.60 3.84
C LEU A 148 7.67 -14.53 3.80
N VAL A 149 7.77 -13.68 4.82
CA VAL A 149 8.80 -12.63 4.84
C VAL A 149 10.20 -13.21 4.95
N THR A 150 10.37 -14.34 5.64
CA THR A 150 11.64 -15.07 5.68
C THR A 150 12.05 -15.55 4.27
N TYR A 151 11.09 -16.09 3.51
CA TYR A 151 11.33 -16.48 2.12
C TYR A 151 11.66 -15.26 1.24
N LEU A 152 10.84 -14.20 1.27
CA LEU A 152 11.05 -13.00 0.45
C LEU A 152 12.38 -12.30 0.77
N ALA A 153 12.75 -12.20 2.05
CA ALA A 153 14.03 -11.62 2.47
C ALA A 153 15.24 -12.45 2.00
N SER A 154 15.05 -13.75 1.73
CA SER A 154 16.09 -14.61 1.16
C SER A 154 16.27 -14.42 -0.35
N LEU A 155 15.28 -13.83 -1.06
CA LEU A 155 15.35 -13.54 -2.48
C LEU A 155 16.24 -12.33 -2.73
N ARG A 156 17.54 -12.57 -2.86
CA ARG A 156 18.57 -11.53 -3.02
C ARG A 156 19.42 -11.81 -4.23
N THR A 157 19.81 -10.74 -4.93
CA THR A 157 20.87 -10.85 -5.95
C THR A 157 22.24 -10.95 -5.29
N ALA A 158 23.08 -11.84 -5.81
CA ALA A 158 24.49 -11.94 -5.42
C ALA A 158 25.37 -10.91 -6.14
N ALA A 159 24.81 -10.14 -7.08
CA ALA A 159 25.55 -9.12 -7.81
C ALA A 159 25.93 -7.93 -6.91
N THR A 160 27.16 -7.47 -7.03
CA THR A 160 27.60 -6.23 -6.41
C THR A 160 26.87 -5.07 -7.08
N PRO A 161 26.07 -4.26 -6.34
CA PRO A 161 25.43 -3.10 -6.91
C PRO A 161 26.49 -2.10 -7.38
N PRO A 162 26.19 -1.30 -8.42
CA PRO A 162 27.11 -0.25 -8.83
C PRO A 162 27.33 0.75 -7.68
N PRO A 163 28.46 1.46 -7.64
CA PRO A 163 28.72 2.45 -6.60
C PRO A 163 27.58 3.47 -6.51
N ALA A 164 27.12 3.72 -5.28
CA ALA A 164 26.12 4.74 -5.02
C ALA A 164 26.69 6.13 -5.35
N LEU A 165 25.91 6.93 -6.08
CA LEU A 165 26.25 8.32 -6.35
C LEU A 165 25.70 9.21 -5.25
N ALA A 166 26.44 10.25 -4.87
CA ALA A 166 25.92 11.29 -4.01
C ALA A 166 24.96 12.17 -4.83
N GLY A 167 23.71 12.26 -4.40
CA GLY A 167 22.71 13.11 -5.02
C GLY A 167 22.75 14.53 -4.49
N ASP A 168 22.37 15.48 -5.35
CA ASP A 168 22.09 16.88 -5.00
C ASP A 168 20.57 17.07 -4.86
N ALA A 169 20.10 17.28 -3.64
CA ALA A 169 18.67 17.40 -3.37
C ALA A 169 18.03 18.66 -3.99
N ASP A 170 18.78 19.76 -4.16
CA ASP A 170 18.27 20.96 -4.81
C ASP A 170 18.04 20.70 -6.30
N ARG A 171 19.01 20.04 -6.95
CA ARG A 171 18.85 19.61 -8.34
C ARG A 171 17.74 18.59 -8.49
N GLY A 172 17.63 17.64 -7.55
CA GLY A 172 16.57 16.64 -7.51
C GLY A 172 15.17 17.25 -7.40
N ARG A 173 15.01 18.30 -6.56
CA ARG A 173 13.77 19.07 -6.46
C ARG A 173 13.39 19.66 -7.81
N GLU A 174 14.35 20.27 -8.50
CA GLU A 174 14.11 20.91 -9.79
C GLU A 174 13.68 19.89 -10.86
N ILE A 175 14.35 18.73 -10.91
CA ILE A 175 14.03 17.64 -11.82
C ILE A 175 12.61 17.11 -11.54
N TYR A 176 12.31 16.75 -10.29
CA TYR A 176 11.03 16.19 -9.87
C TYR A 176 9.83 17.04 -10.32
N HIS A 177 9.92 18.36 -10.16
CA HIS A 177 8.83 19.27 -10.50
C HIS A 177 8.76 19.63 -12.00
N ARG A 178 9.82 19.39 -12.78
CA ARG A 178 9.89 19.83 -14.18
C ARG A 178 9.60 18.72 -15.19
N ILE A 179 10.03 17.48 -14.91
CA ILE A 179 10.00 16.40 -15.92
C ILE A 179 8.68 15.63 -15.96
N GLY A 180 7.68 16.03 -15.16
CA GLY A 180 6.35 15.42 -15.14
C GLY A 180 6.10 14.40 -14.03
N CYS A 181 7.00 14.24 -13.06
CA CYS A 181 6.72 13.40 -11.88
C CYS A 181 5.45 13.87 -11.17
N ILE A 182 5.25 15.19 -11.09
CA ILE A 182 4.11 15.80 -10.42
C ILE A 182 2.76 15.64 -11.14
N ALA A 183 2.76 15.09 -12.36
CA ALA A 183 1.52 14.75 -13.06
C ALA A 183 0.83 13.54 -12.42
N CYS A 184 1.61 12.66 -11.79
CA CYS A 184 1.12 11.46 -11.12
C CYS A 184 1.41 11.45 -9.63
N HIS A 185 2.46 12.11 -9.15
CA HIS A 185 2.81 12.21 -7.74
C HIS A 185 2.52 13.62 -7.24
N GLU A 186 2.19 13.81 -5.96
CA GLU A 186 1.92 15.18 -5.49
C GLU A 186 3.21 16.04 -5.51
N PRO A 187 3.12 17.34 -5.83
CA PRO A 187 4.25 18.25 -5.68
C PRO A 187 4.70 18.29 -4.22
N GLY A 188 6.00 18.53 -4.01
CA GLY A 188 6.56 18.73 -2.68
C GLY A 188 5.92 19.95 -2.00
N ALA A 189 5.68 19.86 -0.69
CA ALA A 189 5.13 20.98 0.08
C ALA A 189 6.09 22.19 0.15
N ASP A 190 7.36 21.97 -0.15
CA ASP A 190 8.44 22.97 -0.24
C ASP A 190 8.55 23.63 -1.63
N TYR A 191 7.70 23.25 -2.58
CA TYR A 191 7.74 23.76 -3.95
C TYR A 191 6.60 24.73 -4.25
N LYS A 192 6.97 25.89 -4.81
CA LYS A 192 6.07 26.87 -5.41
C LYS A 192 6.65 27.32 -6.76
N PRO A 193 5.90 27.22 -7.87
CA PRO A 193 6.32 27.80 -9.15
C PRO A 193 6.55 29.32 -9.02
N ALA A 194 7.57 29.84 -9.69
CA ALA A 194 7.95 31.24 -9.59
C ALA A 194 6.88 32.21 -10.12
N ASP A 195 6.04 31.73 -11.03
CA ASP A 195 4.94 32.45 -11.67
C ASP A 195 3.60 32.29 -10.95
N LEU A 196 3.52 31.41 -9.95
CA LEU A 196 2.30 31.21 -9.16
C LEU A 196 2.11 32.37 -8.18
N LYS A 197 1.00 33.10 -8.30
CA LYS A 197 0.71 34.22 -7.40
C LYS A 197 0.40 33.75 -5.98
N ASP A 198 0.45 34.66 -5.00
CA ASP A 198 0.20 34.33 -3.58
C ASP A 198 -1.27 33.99 -3.29
N ASP A 199 -2.19 34.46 -4.13
CA ASP A 199 -3.62 34.17 -4.08
C ASP A 199 -4.03 32.95 -4.93
N GLU A 200 -3.08 32.33 -5.62
CA GLU A 200 -3.28 31.16 -6.47
C GLU A 200 -2.78 29.88 -5.78
N TYR A 201 -3.48 28.77 -6.04
CA TYR A 201 -3.13 27.45 -5.54
C TYR A 201 -2.49 26.62 -6.66
N LEU A 202 -1.46 25.84 -6.32
CA LEU A 202 -0.86 24.89 -7.23
C LEU A 202 -1.81 23.71 -7.43
N GLU A 203 -2.38 23.57 -8.63
CA GLU A 203 -3.22 22.43 -8.97
C GLU A 203 -2.49 21.11 -8.71
N LYS A 204 -3.05 20.30 -7.81
CA LYS A 204 -2.57 18.96 -7.50
C LYS A 204 -3.33 17.93 -8.34
N PRO A 205 -2.73 16.74 -8.59
CA PRO A 205 -3.43 15.63 -9.23
C PRO A 205 -4.70 15.13 -8.50
N GLY A 206 -4.97 15.61 -7.27
CA GLY A 206 -6.14 15.25 -6.47
C GLY A 206 -6.15 13.77 -6.07
N LEU A 207 -7.35 13.16 -6.01
CA LEU A 207 -7.56 11.72 -5.76
C LEU A 207 -6.75 10.80 -6.69
N GLY A 208 -6.24 11.33 -7.82
CA GLY A 208 -5.40 10.63 -8.78
C GLY A 208 -3.92 10.49 -8.41
N SER A 209 -3.44 11.12 -7.33
CA SER A 209 -2.02 11.05 -7.00
C SER A 209 -1.60 9.67 -6.50
N VAL A 210 -0.51 9.15 -7.07
CA VAL A 210 0.16 7.92 -6.64
C VAL A 210 1.03 8.25 -5.43
N PRO A 211 0.80 7.63 -4.25
CA PRO A 211 1.60 7.92 -3.08
C PRO A 211 3.05 7.43 -3.26
N ILE A 212 4.00 8.24 -2.82
CA ILE A 212 5.44 7.91 -2.78
C ILE A 212 5.79 7.08 -1.52
N ALA A 213 4.79 6.62 -0.75
CA ALA A 213 4.94 5.98 0.57
C ALA A 213 5.95 4.82 0.68
N LEU A 214 6.30 4.16 -0.44
CA LEU A 214 7.28 3.06 -0.46
C LEU A 214 8.73 3.53 -0.66
N ALA A 215 8.97 4.81 -0.93
CA ALA A 215 10.33 5.35 -1.04
C ALA A 215 11.08 5.24 0.28
N ASP A 216 10.42 5.55 1.41
CA ASP A 216 11.01 5.49 2.74
C ASP A 216 11.44 4.08 3.17
N ASP A 217 10.85 3.05 2.55
CA ASP A 217 11.16 1.64 2.81
C ASP A 217 12.40 1.16 2.01
N MET A 218 12.93 2.00 1.12
CA MET A 218 14.16 1.76 0.36
C MET A 218 15.33 2.57 0.92
N THR A 219 16.57 2.12 0.71
CA THR A 219 17.73 2.99 0.88
C THR A 219 17.77 4.01 -0.27
N THR A 220 18.47 5.14 -0.08
CA THR A 220 18.61 6.17 -1.13
C THR A 220 19.19 5.61 -2.43
N SER A 221 20.14 4.68 -2.36
CA SER A 221 20.72 4.05 -3.56
C SER A 221 19.72 3.12 -4.26
N THR A 222 18.97 2.32 -3.50
CA THR A 222 17.93 1.44 -4.07
C THR A 222 16.81 2.26 -4.69
N LEU A 223 16.42 3.37 -4.06
CA LEU A 223 15.45 4.30 -4.61
C LEU A 223 15.94 4.88 -5.93
N ALA A 224 17.19 5.36 -5.99
CA ALA A 224 17.78 5.87 -7.24
C ALA A 224 17.76 4.81 -8.35
N ASP A 225 18.16 3.58 -8.06
CA ASP A 225 18.13 2.48 -9.04
C ASP A 225 16.69 2.19 -9.52
N PHE A 226 15.70 2.21 -8.62
CA PHE A 226 14.29 2.07 -8.98
C PHE A 226 13.78 3.22 -9.85
N LEU A 227 14.12 4.47 -9.52
CA LEU A 227 13.71 5.64 -10.29
C LEU A 227 14.29 5.62 -11.71
N GLN A 228 15.52 5.12 -11.86
CA GLN A 228 16.17 4.98 -13.16
C GLN A 228 15.49 3.89 -14.03
N HIS A 229 15.05 2.80 -13.40
CA HIS A 229 14.54 1.61 -14.09
C HIS A 229 13.25 1.03 -13.46
N PRO A 230 12.16 1.81 -13.39
CA PRO A 230 10.97 1.42 -12.62
C PRO A 230 10.29 0.14 -13.16
N THR A 231 10.37 -0.07 -14.48
CA THR A 231 9.73 -1.22 -15.16
C THR A 231 10.48 -2.54 -14.98
N VAL A 232 11.73 -2.52 -14.51
CA VAL A 232 12.47 -3.75 -14.18
C VAL A 232 11.84 -4.43 -12.96
N ALA A 233 11.61 -3.67 -11.89
CA ALA A 233 10.94 -4.19 -10.70
C ALA A 233 9.41 -4.30 -10.88
N ARG A 234 8.82 -3.51 -11.79
CA ARG A 234 7.37 -3.46 -12.03
C ARG A 234 7.06 -3.50 -13.54
N PRO A 235 7.09 -4.69 -14.17
CA PRO A 235 6.91 -4.82 -15.62
C PRO A 235 5.60 -4.26 -16.16
N SER A 236 4.50 -4.40 -15.41
CA SER A 236 3.20 -3.80 -15.73
C SER A 236 2.94 -2.49 -14.95
N GLY A 237 3.99 -1.86 -14.44
CA GLY A 237 3.94 -0.55 -13.79
C GLY A 237 3.72 0.56 -14.81
N ARG A 238 3.01 1.62 -14.40
CA ARG A 238 2.74 2.81 -15.24
C ARG A 238 3.76 3.92 -15.08
N MET A 239 4.70 3.78 -14.14
CA MET A 239 5.75 4.78 -13.91
C MET A 239 6.78 4.70 -15.04
N PRO A 240 6.94 5.75 -15.85
CA PRO A 240 7.91 5.77 -16.94
C PRO A 240 9.34 5.99 -16.42
N ALA A 241 10.33 5.49 -17.18
CA ALA A 241 11.74 5.83 -16.96
C ALA A 241 12.03 7.20 -17.60
N MET A 242 11.97 8.26 -16.79
CA MET A 242 12.06 9.66 -17.26
C MET A 242 13.44 10.30 -17.03
N LEU A 243 14.30 9.64 -16.26
CA LEU A 243 15.59 10.16 -15.84
C LEU A 243 16.68 9.77 -16.83
N ASN A 244 17.49 10.75 -17.24
CA ASN A 244 18.44 10.60 -18.33
C ASN A 244 19.64 9.73 -17.93
N ASP A 245 20.06 9.82 -16.67
CA ASP A 245 21.23 9.11 -16.16
C ASP A 245 21.15 8.81 -14.65
N ARG A 246 22.10 8.00 -14.19
CA ARG A 246 22.20 7.58 -12.77
C ARG A 246 22.38 8.76 -11.81
N GLN A 247 22.92 9.88 -12.27
CA GLN A 247 23.14 11.04 -11.42
C GLN A 247 21.82 11.77 -11.19
N GLU A 248 21.00 12.01 -12.22
CA GLU A 248 19.65 12.56 -12.05
C GLU A 248 18.80 11.70 -11.10
N ALA A 249 18.91 10.38 -11.20
CA ALA A 249 18.24 9.47 -10.27
C ALA A 249 18.74 9.57 -8.83
N ALA A 250 20.05 9.73 -8.63
CA ALA A 250 20.60 9.98 -7.30
C ALA A 250 20.12 11.33 -6.73
N ASP A 251 20.02 12.36 -7.55
CA ASP A 251 19.54 13.69 -7.14
C ASP A 251 18.07 13.65 -6.72
N VAL A 252 17.20 13.04 -7.55
CA VAL A 252 15.78 12.90 -7.21
C VAL A 252 15.60 12.02 -5.99
N ALA A 253 16.36 10.92 -5.85
CA ALA A 253 16.32 10.11 -4.63
C ALA A 253 16.78 10.91 -3.39
N ALA A 254 17.81 11.75 -3.52
CA ALA A 254 18.25 12.63 -2.43
C ALA A 254 17.19 13.67 -2.06
N TYR A 255 16.47 14.21 -3.04
CA TYR A 255 15.34 15.11 -2.82
C TYR A 255 14.20 14.41 -2.06
N LEU A 256 13.79 13.22 -2.53
CA LEU A 256 12.73 12.44 -1.88
C LEU A 256 13.13 11.97 -0.47
N HIS A 257 14.43 11.86 -0.19
CA HIS A 257 14.99 11.54 1.13
C HIS A 257 15.50 12.77 1.90
N LEU A 258 15.03 13.98 1.59
CA LEU A 258 15.38 15.17 2.37
C LEU A 258 14.96 15.01 3.83
N GLY A 259 15.94 15.07 4.74
CA GLY A 259 15.71 14.86 6.18
C GLY A 259 15.32 13.44 6.57
N TRP A 260 15.34 12.50 5.62
CA TRP A 260 15.00 11.10 5.85
C TRP A 260 16.00 10.45 6.78
N LYS A 261 15.48 9.58 7.65
CA LYS A 261 16.25 8.68 8.49
C LYS A 261 15.76 7.26 8.21
N PRO A 262 16.67 6.28 8.06
CA PRO A 262 16.27 4.89 7.87
C PRO A 262 15.24 4.47 8.92
N PRO A 263 14.06 4.00 8.51
CA PRO A 263 13.04 3.61 9.46
C PRO A 263 13.53 2.41 10.27
N GLN A 264 13.30 2.46 11.58
CA GLN A 264 13.57 1.36 12.49
C GLN A 264 12.24 0.78 12.96
N TYR A 265 11.81 -0.28 12.30
CA TYR A 265 10.57 -0.98 12.62
C TYR A 265 10.83 -2.03 13.69
N GLY A 266 10.01 -2.04 14.73
CA GLY A 266 10.14 -2.96 15.87
C GLY A 266 8.96 -3.92 16.02
N GLU A 267 7.86 -3.69 15.28
CA GLU A 267 6.58 -4.38 15.50
C GLU A 267 6.68 -5.89 15.27
N ARG A 268 7.41 -6.32 14.23
CA ARG A 268 7.61 -7.75 13.94
C ARG A 268 8.32 -8.47 15.11
N ALA A 269 9.37 -7.85 15.67
CA ALA A 269 10.14 -8.45 16.75
C ALA A 269 9.32 -8.58 18.05
N LEU A 270 8.39 -7.66 18.31
CA LEU A 270 7.53 -7.69 19.49
C LEU A 270 6.59 -8.89 19.54
N LEU A 271 6.21 -9.44 18.38
CA LEU A 271 5.32 -10.61 18.28
C LEU A 271 5.99 -11.92 18.71
N GLN A 272 7.32 -11.96 18.80
CA GLN A 272 8.08 -13.13 19.27
C GLN A 272 7.71 -14.43 18.54
N VAL A 273 7.36 -14.34 17.25
CA VAL A 273 7.02 -15.50 16.42
C VAL A 273 8.25 -16.41 16.29
N PRO A 274 8.11 -17.74 16.48
CA PRO A 274 9.22 -18.66 16.31
C PRO A 274 9.86 -18.55 14.92
N PRO A 275 11.20 -18.65 14.80
CA PRO A 275 11.89 -18.56 13.52
C PRO A 275 11.31 -19.53 12.49
N GLN A 276 11.00 -19.00 11.31
CA GLN A 276 10.49 -19.78 10.18
C GLN A 276 11.62 -20.13 9.21
N THR A 277 11.33 -20.99 8.24
CA THR A 277 12.31 -21.42 7.24
C THR A 277 11.97 -20.86 5.86
N VAL A 278 12.98 -20.70 5.00
CA VAL A 278 12.79 -20.38 3.58
C VAL A 278 11.86 -21.40 2.91
N ARG A 279 11.94 -22.68 3.29
CA ARG A 279 11.08 -23.75 2.77
C ARG A 279 9.61 -23.55 3.15
N SER A 280 9.31 -23.30 4.43
CA SER A 280 7.93 -23.06 4.88
C SER A 280 7.37 -21.77 4.27
N GLY A 281 8.20 -20.72 4.13
CA GLY A 281 7.80 -19.50 3.45
C GLY A 281 7.45 -19.68 1.99
N ARG A 282 8.23 -20.50 1.28
CA ARG A 282 7.93 -20.87 -0.11
C ARG A 282 6.65 -21.70 -0.23
N GLN A 283 6.37 -22.59 0.72
CA GLN A 283 5.09 -23.31 0.76
C GLN A 283 3.91 -22.37 0.99
N ALA A 284 4.03 -21.45 1.96
CA ALA A 284 3.02 -20.41 2.21
C ALA A 284 2.79 -19.53 0.98
N PHE A 285 3.84 -19.20 0.22
CA PHE A 285 3.74 -18.39 -1.01
C PHE A 285 2.80 -19.02 -2.05
N LEU A 286 2.84 -20.35 -2.19
CA LEU A 286 1.97 -21.09 -3.12
C LEU A 286 0.57 -21.31 -2.55
N GLN A 287 0.47 -21.57 -1.25
CA GLN A 287 -0.81 -21.75 -0.57
C GLN A 287 -1.65 -20.47 -0.68
N GLN A 288 -1.01 -19.31 -0.52
CA GLN A 288 -1.63 -18.00 -0.70
C GLN A 288 -1.67 -17.53 -2.17
N ARG A 289 -1.23 -18.38 -3.12
CA ARG A 289 -1.30 -18.15 -4.57
C ARG A 289 -0.60 -16.89 -5.04
N CYS A 290 0.45 -16.47 -4.35
CA CYS A 290 1.24 -15.29 -4.72
C CYS A 290 1.85 -15.44 -6.13
N ASP A 291 2.12 -16.67 -6.56
CA ASP A 291 2.66 -17.05 -7.87
C ASP A 291 1.70 -16.84 -9.05
N ARG A 292 0.42 -16.56 -8.79
CA ARG A 292 -0.56 -16.20 -9.84
C ARG A 292 -0.33 -14.80 -10.39
N CYS A 293 0.29 -13.93 -9.60
CA CYS A 293 0.55 -12.55 -9.96
C CYS A 293 2.05 -12.26 -10.03
N HIS A 294 2.82 -12.78 -9.08
CA HIS A 294 4.26 -12.52 -8.97
C HIS A 294 5.10 -13.60 -9.63
N THR A 295 6.05 -13.19 -10.46
CA THR A 295 7.06 -14.09 -11.05
C THR A 295 7.94 -14.69 -9.95
N ARG A 296 8.33 -15.95 -10.15
CA ARG A 296 9.10 -16.76 -9.20
C ARG A 296 10.33 -17.37 -9.87
N GLN A 297 11.32 -17.70 -9.05
CA GLN A 297 12.39 -18.62 -9.45
C GLN A 297 11.86 -20.07 -9.52
N THR A 298 12.64 -20.94 -10.16
CA THR A 298 12.31 -22.32 -10.57
C THR A 298 11.55 -23.17 -9.55
N ALA A 299 10.75 -24.12 -10.06
CA ALA A 299 9.97 -25.06 -9.25
C ALA A 299 10.85 -26.09 -8.51
N LEU A 300 10.44 -26.46 -7.29
CA LEU A 300 11.01 -27.57 -6.53
C LEU A 300 10.16 -28.82 -6.82
N PRO A 301 10.75 -30.03 -6.79
CA PRO A 301 10.09 -31.27 -7.17
C PRO A 301 8.81 -31.60 -6.36
N ASP A 302 8.74 -31.16 -5.09
CA ASP A 302 7.68 -31.54 -4.15
C ASP A 302 6.68 -30.41 -3.85
N GLU A 303 6.52 -29.45 -4.77
CA GLU A 303 5.58 -28.36 -4.56
C GLU A 303 4.13 -28.79 -4.79
N PRO A 304 3.23 -28.49 -3.84
CA PRO A 304 1.80 -28.72 -4.05
C PRO A 304 1.30 -27.81 -5.17
N THR A 305 0.55 -28.39 -6.12
CA THR A 305 -0.21 -27.60 -7.10
C THR A 305 -1.49 -27.11 -6.42
N PRO A 306 -1.68 -25.79 -6.25
CA PRO A 306 -2.90 -25.29 -5.62
C PRO A 306 -4.10 -25.59 -6.53
N PRO A 307 -5.27 -25.97 -5.99
CA PRO A 307 -6.44 -26.37 -6.79
C PRO A 307 -6.90 -25.23 -7.71
N ALA A 308 -7.55 -25.57 -8.82
CA ALA A 308 -8.15 -24.54 -9.68
C ALA A 308 -9.21 -23.76 -8.90
N LEU A 309 -9.31 -22.45 -9.19
CA LEU A 309 -10.40 -21.62 -8.69
C LEU A 309 -11.59 -21.70 -9.67
N PRO A 310 -12.83 -21.49 -9.19
CA PRO A 310 -13.99 -21.44 -10.07
C PRO A 310 -13.80 -20.38 -11.18
N PRO A 311 -14.36 -20.57 -12.38
CA PRO A 311 -14.33 -19.54 -13.40
C PRO A 311 -15.09 -18.29 -12.93
N LEU A 312 -14.83 -17.13 -13.56
CA LEU A 312 -15.47 -15.87 -13.19
C LEU A 312 -17.02 -15.93 -13.24
N THR A 313 -17.58 -16.77 -14.10
CA THR A 313 -19.04 -16.97 -14.25
C THR A 313 -19.68 -17.69 -13.08
N ASP A 314 -18.89 -18.40 -12.28
CA ASP A 314 -19.38 -19.25 -11.21
C ASP A 314 -19.11 -18.60 -9.84
N LEU A 315 -18.61 -17.36 -9.83
CA LEU A 315 -18.41 -16.60 -8.61
C LEU A 315 -19.75 -16.15 -8.02
N PRO A 316 -19.96 -16.31 -6.70
CA PRO A 316 -21.19 -15.88 -6.05
C PRO A 316 -21.28 -14.35 -6.04
N THR A 317 -22.34 -13.81 -6.63
CA THR A 317 -22.60 -12.35 -6.69
C THR A 317 -23.41 -11.82 -5.51
N GLU A 318 -24.10 -12.71 -4.79
CA GLU A 318 -25.03 -12.36 -3.71
C GLU A 318 -24.36 -12.31 -2.32
N THR A 319 -23.10 -12.75 -2.21
CA THR A 319 -22.34 -12.72 -0.96
C THR A 319 -21.29 -11.63 -1.00
N LEU A 320 -21.31 -10.69 -0.05
CA LEU A 320 -20.28 -9.66 0.14
C LEU A 320 -18.97 -10.22 0.74
N ARG A 321 -18.56 -11.42 0.30
CA ARG A 321 -17.31 -12.05 0.74
C ARG A 321 -16.24 -11.78 -0.31
N GLY A 322 -15.09 -11.29 0.15
CA GLY A 322 -13.93 -11.12 -0.72
C GLY A 322 -13.45 -12.48 -1.26
N CYS A 323 -12.89 -12.49 -2.47
CA CYS A 323 -12.41 -13.71 -3.15
C CYS A 323 -11.31 -14.48 -2.38
N LEU A 324 -10.77 -13.89 -1.31
CA LEU A 324 -9.70 -14.41 -0.47
C LEU A 324 -10.18 -14.72 0.97
N SER A 325 -11.49 -14.70 1.25
CA SER A 325 -12.00 -15.09 2.56
C SER A 325 -11.75 -16.57 2.85
N SER A 326 -11.54 -16.89 4.13
CA SER A 326 -11.28 -18.26 4.65
C SER A 326 -12.49 -19.19 4.55
N ASP A 327 -13.71 -18.66 4.58
CA ASP A 327 -14.95 -19.42 4.45
C ASP A 327 -15.31 -19.64 2.98
N ARG A 328 -14.62 -20.58 2.32
CA ARG A 328 -14.93 -21.05 0.95
C ARG A 328 -15.82 -22.27 0.96
#